data_AF-T0UNY6-F1
#
_entry.id   AF-T0UNY6-F1
#
_cell.length_a   1.000
_cell.length_b   1.000
_cell.length_c   1.000
_cell.angle_alpha   90.00
_cell.angle_beta   90.00
_cell.angle_gamma   90.00
#
_symmetry.space_group_name_H-M   'P 1'
#
loop_
_entity.id
_entity.type
_entity.pdbx_description
1 polymer ?
#
loop_
_entity_poly.entity_id
_entity_poly.type
_entity_poly.pdbx_seq_one_letter_code
_entity_poly.pdbx_strand_id
1 'polypeptide(L)'
;MYNKVILIGRLTATPEMVKTASDRSFTRVTVAVNRRYKAQNGEREADFITVVVWGRLAETLASYASKGSLISLDGELRTRKYDKDGQTHYVTEVLCSSFQLLESRAQRAVRENNPDNDLADLVLEEELPF
;
A
#
# COMPACT_ATOMS: atom_id res chain seq x y z
N MET A 1 20.15 12.29 10.09
CA MET A 1 19.81 10.96 10.63
C MET A 1 19.05 10.19 9.56
N TYR A 2 19.20 8.86 9.51
CA TYR A 2 18.65 8.02 8.44
C TYR A 2 17.29 7.44 8.86
N ASN A 3 16.26 7.62 8.02
CA ASN A 3 14.93 7.04 8.16
C ASN A 3 14.51 6.54 6.78
N LYS A 4 14.28 5.24 6.64
CA LYS A 4 13.91 4.63 5.36
C LYS A 4 12.98 3.45 5.58
N VAL A 5 11.92 3.39 4.79
CA VAL A 5 10.91 2.32 4.77
C VAL A 5 10.74 1.86 3.33
N ILE A 6 10.89 0.56 3.10
CA ILE A 6 10.62 -0.07 1.80
C ILE A 6 9.55 -1.13 2.03
N LEU A 7 8.44 -1.04 1.31
CA LEU A 7 7.35 -2.02 1.40
C LEU A 7 7.00 -2.54 0.02
N ILE A 8 6.64 -3.82 -0.04
CA ILE A 8 5.97 -4.43 -1.19
C ILE A 8 4.71 -5.09 -0.65
N GLY A 9 3.57 -4.79 -1.26
CA GLY A 9 2.30 -5.31 -0.81
C GLY A 9 1.16 -4.92 -1.73
N ARG A 10 -0.07 -5.21 -1.31
CA ARG A 10 -1.28 -4.95 -2.10
C ARG A 10 -2.14 -3.86 -1.45
N LEU A 11 -2.73 -3.01 -2.28
CA LEU A 11 -3.67 -1.99 -1.81
C LEU A 11 -4.96 -2.65 -1.29
N THR A 12 -5.43 -2.29 -0.11
CA THR A 12 -6.66 -2.87 0.45
C THR A 12 -7.94 -2.23 -0.11
N ALA A 13 -7.82 -1.04 -0.69
CA ALA A 13 -8.91 -0.27 -1.28
C ALA A 13 -8.40 0.55 -2.47
N THR A 14 -9.34 1.01 -3.30
CA THR A 14 -9.03 1.94 -4.39
C THR A 14 -8.56 3.28 -3.81
N PRO A 15 -7.43 3.85 -4.25
CA PRO A 15 -6.95 5.13 -3.74
C PRO A 15 -7.88 6.27 -4.13
N GLU A 16 -8.26 7.08 -3.15
CA GLU A 16 -9.02 8.30 -3.37
C GLU A 16 -8.09 9.51 -3.20
N MET A 17 -8.06 10.38 -4.21
CA MET A 17 -7.30 11.62 -4.15
C MET A 17 -8.13 12.70 -3.46
N VAL A 18 -7.53 13.33 -2.46
CA VAL A 18 -8.11 14.45 -1.72
C VAL A 18 -7.25 15.69 -1.95
N LYS A 19 -7.89 16.84 -2.13
CA LYS A 19 -7.19 18.13 -2.17
C LYS A 19 -7.33 18.85 -0.83
N THR A 20 -6.23 19.41 -0.35
CA THR A 20 -6.25 20.29 0.82
C THR A 20 -6.80 21.68 0.49
N ALA A 21 -7.13 22.45 1.52
CA ALA A 21 -7.50 23.87 1.37
C ALA A 21 -6.38 24.74 0.74
N SER A 22 -5.14 24.25 0.75
CA SER A 22 -3.97 24.88 0.13
C SER A 22 -3.70 24.38 -1.30
N ASP A 23 -4.69 23.74 -1.94
CA ASP A 23 -4.63 23.14 -3.28
C ASP A 23 -3.47 22.13 -3.45
N ARG A 24 -3.13 21.40 -2.39
CA ARG A 24 -2.18 20.28 -2.46
C ARG A 24 -2.95 18.97 -2.52
N SER A 25 -2.69 18.17 -3.55
CA SER A 25 -3.22 16.81 -3.69
C SER A 25 -2.52 15.86 -2.72
N PHE A 26 -3.27 14.99 -2.04
CA PHE A 26 -2.74 13.85 -1.31
C PHE A 26 -3.66 12.65 -1.45
N THR A 27 -3.09 11.47 -1.26
CA THR A 27 -3.79 10.19 -1.29
C THR A 27 -3.32 9.38 -0.10
N ARG A 28 -4.27 8.88 0.68
CA ARG A 28 -4.01 8.00 1.81
C ARG A 28 -4.48 6.60 1.46
N VAL A 29 -3.56 5.63 1.53
CA VAL A 29 -3.86 4.22 1.25
C VAL A 29 -3.40 3.34 2.38
N THR A 30 -3.98 2.14 2.45
CA THR A 30 -3.50 1.07 3.30
C THR A 30 -2.92 -0.02 2.42
N VAL A 31 -1.69 -0.43 2.73
CA VAL A 31 -0.97 -1.50 2.04
C VAL A 31 -0.94 -2.71 2.96
N ALA A 32 -1.48 -3.83 2.48
CA ALA A 32 -1.35 -5.13 3.13
C ALA A 32 0.00 -5.74 2.72
N VAL A 33 0.85 -6.02 3.71
CA VAL A 33 2.18 -6.61 3.55
C VAL A 33 2.19 -7.95 4.25
N ASN A 34 2.29 -9.04 3.49
CA ASN A 34 2.32 -10.38 4.04
C ASN A 34 3.59 -10.61 4.87
N ARG A 35 3.44 -11.21 6.04
CA ARG A 35 4.56 -11.64 6.88
C ARG A 35 5.24 -12.86 6.26
N ARG A 36 6.56 -12.93 6.39
CA ARG A 36 7.36 -14.05 5.84
C ARG A 36 7.10 -15.38 6.53
N TYR A 37 6.65 -15.35 7.78
CA TYR A 37 6.40 -16.55 8.58
C TYR A 37 4.89 -16.76 8.80
N LYS A 38 4.51 -18.02 8.98
CA LYS A 38 3.16 -18.40 9.37
C LYS A 38 2.98 -18.21 10.87
N ALA A 39 1.77 -17.81 11.28
CA ALA A 39 1.40 -17.78 12.68
C ALA A 39 1.27 -19.21 13.25
N GLN A 40 1.08 -19.33 14.57
CA GLN A 40 1.01 -20.63 15.25
C GLN A 40 -0.17 -21.50 14.77
N ASN A 41 -1.22 -20.88 14.23
CA ASN A 41 -2.36 -21.56 13.60
C ASN A 41 -2.08 -22.05 12.17
N GLY A 42 -0.89 -21.77 11.62
CA GLY A 42 -0.49 -22.16 10.26
C GLY A 42 -0.91 -21.17 9.15
N GLU A 43 -1.56 -20.06 9.47
CA GLU A 43 -2.00 -19.06 8.49
C GLU A 43 -0.92 -17.99 8.24
N ARG A 44 -0.90 -17.42 7.03
CA ARG A 44 -0.07 -16.25 6.71
C ARG A 44 -0.83 -14.99 7.12
N GLU A 45 -0.26 -14.22 8.03
CA GLU A 45 -0.79 -12.92 8.46
C GLU A 45 -0.23 -11.78 7.61
N ALA A 46 -0.96 -10.66 7.56
CA ALA A 46 -0.52 -9.44 6.90
C ALA A 46 -0.53 -8.25 7.85
N ASP A 47 0.45 -7.37 7.69
CA ASP A 47 0.48 -6.06 8.33
C ASP A 47 -0.19 -5.01 7.44
N PHE A 48 -1.00 -4.14 8.05
CA PHE A 48 -1.76 -3.12 7.35
C PHE A 48 -1.13 -1.75 7.60
N ILE A 49 -0.32 -1.30 6.65
CA ILE A 49 0.46 -0.07 6.81
C ILE A 49 -0.24 1.09 6.12
N THR A 50 -0.50 2.16 6.87
CA THR A 50 -0.98 3.42 6.29
C THR A 50 0.17 4.11 5.57
N VAL A 51 -0.07 4.47 4.31
CA VAL A 51 0.87 5.23 3.47
C VAL A 51 0.19 6.52 3.01
N VAL A 52 0.91 7.63 3.12
CA VAL A 52 0.49 8.95 2.64
C VAL A 52 1.38 9.37 1.48
N VAL A 53 0.74 9.70 0.36
CA VAL A 53 1.40 10.14 -0.87
C VAL A 53 0.92 11.56 -1.19
N TRP A 54 1.84 12.43 -1.63
CA TRP A 54 1.54 13.84 -1.91
C TRP A 54 1.82 14.23 -3.37
N GLY A 55 1.19 15.32 -3.80
CA GLY A 55 1.42 15.97 -5.08
C GLY A 55 1.16 15.06 -6.29
N ARG A 56 2.04 15.14 -7.28
CA ARG A 56 1.93 14.37 -8.54
C ARG A 56 1.93 12.86 -8.30
N LEU A 57 2.62 12.38 -7.27
CA LEU A 57 2.61 10.95 -6.92
C LEU A 57 1.22 10.51 -6.46
N ALA A 58 0.51 11.35 -5.69
CA ALA A 58 -0.85 11.08 -5.27
C ALA A 58 -1.81 10.98 -6.47
N GLU A 59 -1.72 11.95 -7.39
CA GLU A 59 -2.49 11.97 -8.64
C GLU A 59 -2.23 10.71 -9.48
N THR A 60 -0.96 10.32 -9.60
CA THR A 60 -0.57 9.11 -10.33
C THR A 60 -1.13 7.86 -9.66
N LEU A 61 -1.02 7.76 -8.33
CA LEU A 61 -1.51 6.60 -7.59
C LEU A 61 -3.02 6.44 -7.76
N ALA A 62 -3.79 7.51 -7.58
CA ALA A 62 -5.24 7.49 -7.75
C ALA A 62 -5.69 7.22 -9.19
N SER A 63 -4.91 7.66 -10.18
CA SER A 63 -5.26 7.47 -11.60
C SER A 63 -4.99 6.06 -12.11
N TYR A 64 -3.98 5.38 -11.56
CA TYR A 64 -3.49 4.12 -12.13
C TYR A 64 -3.67 2.90 -11.21
N ALA A 65 -3.81 3.08 -9.90
CA ALA A 65 -3.97 1.97 -8.98
C ALA A 65 -5.43 1.75 -8.60
N SER A 66 -5.81 0.49 -8.46
CA SER A 66 -7.12 0.04 -7.97
C SER A 66 -6.94 -0.88 -6.74
N LYS A 67 -8.04 -1.22 -6.06
CA LYS A 67 -8.01 -2.24 -5.00
C LYS A 67 -7.27 -3.50 -5.46
N GLY A 68 -6.42 -4.02 -4.59
CA GLY A 68 -5.61 -5.21 -4.84
C GLY A 68 -4.34 -4.95 -5.64
N SER A 69 -4.08 -3.75 -6.17
CA SER A 69 -2.87 -3.48 -6.96
C SER A 69 -1.60 -3.77 -6.17
N LEU A 70 -0.69 -4.53 -6.78
CA LEU A 70 0.63 -4.81 -6.22
C LEU A 70 1.53 -3.58 -6.41
N ILE A 71 2.09 -3.10 -5.30
CA ILE A 71 2.86 -1.86 -5.25
C ILE A 71 4.16 -2.08 -4.46
N SER A 72 5.27 -1.56 -4.99
CA SER A 72 6.47 -1.28 -4.21
C SER A 72 6.52 0.20 -3.86
N LEU A 73 6.97 0.55 -2.67
CA LEU A 73 7.14 1.94 -2.25
C LEU A 73 8.39 2.12 -1.42
N ASP A 74 8.98 3.31 -1.55
CA ASP A 74 10.08 3.84 -0.75
C ASP A 74 9.59 5.11 -0.05
N GLY A 75 9.86 5.23 1.24
CA GLY A 75 9.43 6.36 2.03
C GLY A 75 10.08 6.41 3.40
N GLU A 76 9.45 7.15 4.29
CA GLU A 76 9.95 7.41 5.64
C GLU A 76 8.85 7.21 6.66
N LEU A 77 9.19 6.67 7.82
CA LEU A 77 8.24 6.52 8.91
C LEU A 77 7.98 7.88 9.56
N ARG A 78 6.71 8.27 9.67
CA ARG A 78 6.26 9.51 10.29
C ARG A 78 5.27 9.21 11.40
N THR A 79 5.52 9.79 12.57
CA THR A 79 4.60 9.76 13.69
C THR A 79 4.04 11.15 13.89
N ARG A 80 2.72 11.27 13.97
CA ARG A 80 2.05 12.51 14.35
C ARG A 80 1.08 12.26 15.47
N LYS A 81 0.79 13.31 16.24
CA LYS A 81 -0.25 13.29 17.26
C LYS A 81 -1.32 14.31 16.93
N TYR A 82 -2.56 13.99 17.26
CA TYR A 82 -3.66 14.94 17.22
C TYR A 82 -4.61 14.67 18.38
N ASP A 83 -5.22 15.72 18.90
CA ASP A 83 -6.22 15.62 19.96
C ASP A 83 -7.61 15.58 19.35
N LYS A 84 -8.42 14.62 19.79
CA LYS A 84 -9.82 14.49 19.41
C LYS A 84 -10.62 14.01 20.62
N ASP A 85 -11.75 14.67 20.88
CA ASP A 85 -12.66 14.31 21.98
C ASP A 85 -11.95 14.22 23.35
N GLY A 86 -10.96 15.08 23.59
CA GLY A 86 -10.17 15.12 24.83
C GLY A 86 -9.12 14.02 24.96
N GLN A 87 -8.91 13.19 23.93
CA GLN A 87 -7.89 12.14 23.90
C GLN A 87 -6.80 12.45 22.86
N THR A 88 -5.54 12.25 23.25
CA THR A 88 -4.40 12.35 22.34
C THR A 88 -4.23 11.05 21.57
N HIS A 89 -4.39 11.11 20.25
CA HIS A 89 -4.16 9.98 19.35
C HIS A 89 -2.79 10.09 18.70
N TYR A 90 -2.06 8.97 18.68
CA TYR A 90 -0.81 8.83 17.94
C TYR A 90 -1.06 8.04 16.66
N VAL A 91 -0.57 8.56 15.54
CA VAL A 91 -0.64 7.90 14.24
C VAL A 91 0.76 7.69 13.73
N THR A 92 1.05 6.44 13.37
CA THR A 92 2.26 6.06 12.64
C THR A 92 1.86 5.78 11.20
N GLU A 93 2.49 6.46 10.27
CA GLU A 93 2.23 6.35 8.83
C GLU A 93 3.54 6.43 8.06
N VAL A 94 3.54 5.94 6.82
CA VAL A 94 4.69 6.03 5.92
C VAL A 94 4.46 7.19 4.96
N LEU A 95 5.35 8.16 4.96
CA LEU A 95 5.39 9.21 3.95
C LEU A 95 6.11 8.67 2.72
N CYS A 96 5.34 8.41 1.65
CA CYS A 96 5.86 7.88 0.41
C CYS A 96 6.66 8.94 -0.35
N SER A 97 7.88 8.57 -0.74
CA SER A 97 8.78 9.39 -1.57
C SER A 97 8.80 8.92 -3.02
N SER A 98 8.59 7.62 -3.25
CA SER A 98 8.43 7.05 -4.59
C SER A 98 7.69 5.71 -4.52
N PHE A 99 7.03 5.31 -5.61
CA PHE A 99 6.41 4.00 -5.72
C PHE A 99 6.47 3.48 -7.15
N GLN A 100 6.31 2.16 -7.30
CA GLN A 100 6.11 1.49 -8.58
C GLN A 100 4.97 0.49 -8.48
N LEU A 101 4.08 0.51 -9.46
CA LEU A 101 3.10 -0.56 -9.63
C LEU A 101 3.79 -1.74 -10.29
N LEU A 102 3.69 -2.91 -9.67
CA LEU A 102 4.43 -4.10 -10.08
C LEU A 102 3.62 -5.00 -11.04
N GLU A 103 2.38 -4.62 -11.36
CA GLU A 103 1.51 -5.37 -12.26
C GLU A 103 1.34 -4.66 -13.60
N SER A 104 1.47 -5.46 -14.66
CA SER A 104 1.12 -5.01 -16.01
C SER A 104 -0.37 -4.63 -16.09
N ARG A 105 -0.71 -3.79 -17.08
CA ARG A 105 -2.11 -3.44 -17.35
C ARG A 105 -2.96 -4.67 -17.70
N ALA A 106 -2.36 -5.65 -18.37
CA ALA A 106 -3.01 -6.92 -18.71
C ALA A 106 -3.33 -7.75 -17.46
N GLN A 107 -2.36 -7.94 -16.55
CA GLN A 107 -2.57 -8.66 -15.29
C GLN A 107 -3.66 -7.99 -14.43
N ARG A 108 -3.68 -6.65 -14.39
CA ARG A 108 -4.75 -5.90 -13.69
C ARG A 108 -6.13 -6.14 -14.30
N ALA A 109 -6.26 -6.10 -15.63
CA ALA A 109 -7.53 -6.35 -16.32
C ALA A 109 -8.03 -7.79 -16.12
N VAL A 110 -7.13 -8.78 -16.07
CA VAL A 110 -7.49 -10.18 -15.78
C VAL A 110 -8.04 -10.31 -14.36
N ARG A 111 -7.41 -9.66 -13.37
CA ARG A 111 -7.88 -9.66 -11.98
C ARG A 111 -9.24 -8.95 -11.82
N GLU A 112 -9.44 -7.81 -12.49
CA GLU A 112 -10.72 -7.10 -12.44
C GLU A 112 -11.88 -7.92 -13.00
N ASN A 113 -11.62 -8.77 -14.00
CA ASN A 113 -12.61 -9.67 -14.56
C ASN A 113 -12.81 -10.98 -13.76
N ASN A 114 -11.90 -11.31 -12.84
CA ASN A 114 -11.93 -12.57 -12.09
C ASN A 114 -11.43 -12.38 -10.64
N PRO A 115 -12.24 -11.79 -9.75
CA PRO A 115 -11.83 -11.41 -8.40
C PRO A 115 -11.50 -12.59 -7.47
N ASP A 116 -11.93 -13.82 -7.81
CA ASP A 116 -11.69 -15.02 -7.01
C ASP A 116 -10.35 -15.72 -7.31
N ASN A 117 -9.56 -15.24 -8.28
CA ASN A 117 -8.34 -15.92 -8.72
C ASN A 117 -7.07 -15.33 -8.07
N ASP A 118 -6.96 -15.43 -6.75
CA ASP A 118 -5.73 -15.13 -5.98
C ASP A 118 -4.61 -16.18 -6.17
N LEU A 119 -4.87 -17.26 -6.94
CA LEU A 119 -3.92 -18.34 -7.22
C LEU A 119 -2.70 -17.90 -8.05
N ALA A 120 -2.77 -16.78 -8.76
CA ALA A 120 -1.65 -16.29 -9.58
C ALA A 120 -0.41 -15.91 -8.73
N ASP A 121 -0.61 -15.48 -7.48
CA ASP A 121 0.50 -15.12 -6.58
C ASP A 121 1.20 -16.36 -5.98
N LEU A 122 0.49 -17.48 -5.83
CA LEU A 122 1.06 -18.75 -5.35
C LEU A 122 1.94 -19.43 -6.40
N VAL A 123 1.54 -19.36 -7.67
CA VAL A 123 2.29 -19.96 -8.79
C VAL A 123 3.63 -19.25 -9.02
N LEU A 124 3.68 -17.93 -8.79
CA LEU A 124 4.92 -17.15 -8.92
C LEU A 124 5.92 -17.40 -7.76
N GLU A 125 5.46 -17.83 -6.59
CA GLU A 125 6.35 -18.24 -5.49
C GLU A 125 6.94 -19.64 -5.70
N GLU A 126 6.23 -20.56 -6.38
CA GLU A 126 6.72 -21.93 -6.65
C GLU A 126 7.77 -22.01 -7.77
N GLU A 127 7.82 -21.02 -8.68
CA GLU A 127 8.76 -21.01 -9.80
C GLU A 127 10.10 -20.32 -9.52
N LEU A 128 10.38 -19.82 -8.30
CA LEU A 128 11.70 -19.28 -8.00
C LEU A 128 12.72 -20.42 -7.81
N PRO A 129 13.65 -20.63 -8.76
CA PRO A 129 14.71 -21.57 -8.55
C PRO A 129 15.71 -20.92 -7.59
N PHE A 130 16.09 -21.65 -6.54
CA PHE A 130 17.43 -21.47 -6.01
C PHE A 130 18.44 -21.77 -7.12
#